data_AF-A0A067M0C7-F1
#
_entry.id   AF-A0A067M0C7-F1
#
_cell.length_a   1.000
_cell.length_b   1.000
_cell.length_c   1.000
_cell.angle_alpha   90.00
_cell.angle_beta   90.00
_cell.angle_gamma   90.00
#
_symmetry.space_group_name_H-M   'P 1'
#
loop_
_entity.id
_entity.type
_entity.pdbx_description
1 polymer ?
#
loop_
_entity_poly.entity_id
_entity_poly.type
_entity_poly.pdbx_seq_one_letter_code
_entity_poly.pdbx_strand_id
1 'polypeptide(L)'
;MSKARALQKQQNAVAEGIRVSLKEKGIITNDMREGVCDLLSLKIPVESVNSTIHTVARMLGSNVPDLIDRCSVSRIALEGLVAANMQSVWEVHNAEAVTLSNDGTTNKHLNYESRHGLMICFFGITQAANHQSDTQLQGWVDAVQEMHDTYNGSPGLGKSKPWDWRVFTQMVKGISTNHAHDQKRLFRLFGDLKTNYEAELLGEASFQSPDRLEDVYPILAEEVKRCIEDAGGEEEWEALTAEE
;
A
#
# COMPACT_ATOMS: atom_id res chain seq x y z
N MET A 1 57.28 -24.04 26.94
CA MET A 1 56.56 -24.70 25.83
C MET A 1 55.02 -24.69 25.94
N SER A 2 54.39 -24.42 27.10
CA SER A 2 52.91 -24.45 27.21
C SER A 2 52.18 -23.16 26.79
N LYS A 3 52.79 -21.97 26.94
CA LYS A 3 52.20 -20.69 26.51
C LYS A 3 51.99 -20.61 24.98
N ALA A 4 52.92 -21.15 24.19
CA ALA A 4 52.79 -21.22 22.73
C ALA A 4 51.62 -22.12 22.29
N ARG A 5 51.40 -23.24 22.99
CA ARG A 5 50.24 -24.13 22.74
C ARG A 5 48.90 -23.49 23.11
N ALA A 6 48.87 -22.68 24.18
CA ALA A 6 47.67 -21.95 24.58
C ALA A 6 47.32 -20.84 23.57
N LEU A 7 48.32 -20.08 23.11
CA LEU A 7 48.17 -19.07 22.07
C LEU A 7 47.70 -19.69 20.74
N GLN A 8 48.27 -20.84 20.36
CA GLN A 8 47.86 -21.60 19.18
C GLN A 8 46.42 -22.12 19.29
N LYS A 9 46.00 -22.62 20.46
CA LYS A 9 44.61 -23.04 20.69
C LYS A 9 43.63 -21.87 20.65
N GLN A 10 44.03 -20.71 21.15
CA GLN A 10 43.21 -19.49 21.14
C GLN A 10 43.12 -18.90 19.73
N GLN A 11 44.21 -18.92 18.96
CA GLN A 11 44.21 -18.57 17.53
C GLN A 11 43.38 -19.56 16.69
N ASN A 12 43.43 -20.85 17.01
CA ASN A 12 42.60 -21.85 16.35
C ASN A 12 41.12 -21.71 16.74
N ALA A 13 40.80 -21.33 17.99
CA ALA A 13 39.43 -21.06 18.44
C ALA A 13 38.87 -19.74 17.87
N VAL A 14 39.70 -18.72 17.68
CA VAL A 14 39.34 -17.48 16.96
C VAL A 14 39.22 -17.74 15.45
N ALA A 15 40.00 -18.68 14.90
CA ALA A 15 39.90 -19.14 13.50
C ALA A 15 38.76 -20.16 13.26
N GLU A 16 38.21 -20.74 14.32
CA GLU A 16 36.92 -21.45 14.36
C GLU A 16 35.76 -20.46 14.55
N GLY A 17 35.89 -19.22 14.06
CA GLY A 17 34.75 -18.39 13.75
C GLY A 17 33.74 -19.16 12.90
N ILE A 18 32.45 -18.82 13.02
CA ILE A 18 31.35 -19.51 12.33
C ILE A 18 31.72 -19.64 10.85
N ARG A 19 31.94 -20.88 10.40
CA ARG A 19 32.24 -21.16 9.01
C ARG A 19 30.94 -21.15 8.25
N VAL A 20 30.82 -20.20 7.33
CA VAL A 20 29.66 -20.11 6.44
C VAL A 20 30.11 -20.58 5.07
N SER A 21 29.47 -21.64 4.58
CA SER A 21 29.72 -22.14 3.23
C SER A 21 28.69 -21.55 2.26
N LEU A 22 29.16 -21.11 1.10
CA LEU A 22 28.29 -20.59 0.04
C LEU A 22 27.70 -21.72 -0.80
N LYS A 23 28.28 -22.92 -0.70
CA LYS A 23 27.99 -24.06 -1.58
C LYS A 23 27.85 -25.35 -0.79
N GLU A 24 26.77 -26.10 -1.03
CA GLU A 24 26.69 -27.49 -0.58
C GLU A 24 27.01 -28.42 -1.76
N LYS A 25 28.00 -29.31 -1.60
CA LYS A 25 28.42 -30.26 -2.65
C LYS A 25 28.75 -29.58 -3.99
N GLY A 26 29.32 -28.37 -3.93
CA GLY A 26 29.69 -27.57 -5.11
C GLY A 26 28.54 -26.78 -5.74
N ILE A 27 27.32 -26.90 -5.21
CA ILE A 27 26.12 -26.19 -5.68
C ILE A 27 25.86 -25.00 -4.77
N ILE A 28 25.70 -23.80 -5.33
CA ILE A 28 25.33 -22.60 -4.56
C ILE A 28 23.94 -22.81 -3.96
N THR A 29 23.84 -22.65 -2.64
CA THR A 29 22.62 -22.90 -1.86
C THR A 29 21.52 -21.90 -2.22
N ASN A 30 20.24 -22.27 -2.01
CA ASN A 30 19.12 -21.40 -2.32
C ASN A 30 19.16 -20.09 -1.53
N ASP A 31 19.44 -20.15 -0.23
CA ASP A 31 19.58 -18.96 0.63
C ASP A 31 20.67 -18.01 0.11
N MET A 32 21.77 -18.57 -0.42
CA MET A 32 22.83 -17.74 -1.01
C MET A 32 22.43 -17.18 -2.37
N ARG A 33 21.62 -17.91 -3.17
CA ARG A 33 21.08 -17.38 -4.43
C ARG A 33 20.12 -16.22 -4.17
N GLU A 34 19.25 -16.36 -3.17
CA GLU A 34 18.36 -15.29 -2.70
C GLU A 34 19.16 -14.08 -2.21
N GLY A 35 20.14 -14.29 -1.34
CA GLY A 35 21.02 -13.22 -0.87
C GLY A 35 21.80 -12.55 -2.00
N VAL A 36 22.19 -13.28 -3.06
CA VAL A 36 22.78 -12.67 -4.26
C VAL A 36 21.77 -11.76 -4.98
N CYS A 37 20.52 -12.21 -5.16
CA CYS A 37 19.46 -11.39 -5.74
C CYS A 37 19.19 -10.12 -4.91
N ASP A 38 19.24 -10.20 -3.58
CA ASP A 38 19.08 -9.05 -2.69
C ASP A 38 20.22 -8.03 -2.85
N LEU A 39 21.47 -8.50 -2.91
CA LEU A 39 22.63 -7.62 -3.13
C LEU A 39 22.53 -6.89 -4.49
N LEU A 40 22.07 -7.57 -5.53
CA LEU A 40 21.82 -6.95 -6.84
C LEU A 40 20.69 -5.92 -6.78
N SER A 41 19.64 -6.19 -6.00
CA SER A 41 18.54 -5.26 -5.77
C SER A 41 19.00 -3.99 -5.05
N LEU A 42 19.99 -4.11 -4.16
CA LEU A 42 20.72 -3.00 -3.54
C LEU A 42 21.72 -2.28 -4.48
N LYS A 43 21.67 -2.57 -5.78
CA LYS A 43 22.52 -1.98 -6.84
C LYS A 43 24.01 -2.28 -6.68
N ILE A 44 24.38 -3.37 -6.00
CA ILE A 44 25.77 -3.83 -5.98
C ILE A 44 26.10 -4.42 -7.36
N PRO A 45 27.18 -3.98 -8.03
CA PRO A 45 27.59 -4.53 -9.31
C PRO A 45 27.88 -6.04 -9.21
N VAL A 46 27.54 -6.79 -10.26
CA VAL A 46 27.71 -8.26 -10.33
C VAL A 46 29.14 -8.69 -9.99
N GLU A 47 30.14 -7.93 -10.46
CA GLU A 47 31.56 -8.16 -10.20
C GLU A 47 31.97 -7.93 -8.74
N SER A 48 31.17 -7.18 -7.97
CA SER A 48 31.43 -6.81 -6.58
C SER A 48 30.66 -7.66 -5.58
N VAL A 49 29.77 -8.55 -6.03
CA VAL A 49 28.95 -9.39 -5.14
C VAL A 49 29.82 -10.28 -4.26
N ASN A 50 30.78 -11.00 -4.84
CA ASN A 50 31.66 -11.90 -4.08
C ASN A 50 32.47 -11.14 -3.02
N SER A 51 33.12 -10.03 -3.40
CA SER A 51 33.90 -9.22 -2.44
C SER A 51 33.03 -8.64 -1.34
N THR A 52 31.78 -8.26 -1.66
CA THR A 52 30.81 -7.77 -0.66
C THR A 52 30.48 -8.86 0.35
N ILE A 53 30.15 -10.09 -0.10
CA ILE A 53 29.86 -11.22 0.79
C ILE A 53 31.02 -11.47 1.77
N HIS A 54 32.26 -11.53 1.27
CA HIS A 54 33.43 -11.73 2.14
C HIS A 54 33.70 -10.56 3.08
N THR A 55 33.38 -9.33 2.66
CA THR A 55 33.54 -8.14 3.49
C THR A 55 32.55 -8.17 4.66
N VAL A 56 31.28 -8.43 4.37
CA VAL A 56 30.22 -8.56 5.39
C VAL A 56 30.50 -9.74 6.33
N ALA A 57 30.88 -10.90 5.79
CA ALA A 57 31.21 -12.06 6.62
C ALA A 57 32.37 -11.77 7.59
N ARG A 58 33.42 -11.08 7.11
CA ARG A 58 34.55 -10.66 7.95
C ARG A 58 34.13 -9.71 9.06
N MET A 59 33.25 -8.75 8.76
CA MET A 59 32.71 -7.82 9.78
C MET A 59 31.94 -8.56 10.87
N LEU A 60 31.26 -9.65 10.52
CA LEU A 60 30.51 -10.51 11.44
C LEU A 60 31.36 -11.56 12.15
N GLY A 61 32.69 -11.58 11.94
CA GLY A 61 33.58 -12.57 12.54
C GLY A 61 33.46 -13.98 11.95
N SER A 62 32.80 -14.12 10.79
CA SER A 62 32.63 -15.37 10.07
C SER A 62 33.69 -15.55 8.99
N ASN A 63 34.06 -16.80 8.73
CA ASN A 63 34.97 -17.14 7.64
C ASN A 63 34.21 -17.86 6.52
N VAL A 64 34.38 -17.37 5.30
CA VAL A 64 33.75 -17.92 4.09
C VAL A 64 34.85 -18.44 3.17
N PRO A 65 35.05 -19.77 3.09
CA PRO A 65 36.13 -20.35 2.29
C PRO A 65 35.80 -20.44 0.80
N ASP A 66 34.52 -20.41 0.45
CA ASP A 66 34.03 -20.57 -0.93
C ASP A 66 34.04 -19.24 -1.69
N LEU A 67 34.14 -19.33 -3.01
CA LEU A 67 34.04 -18.19 -3.92
C LEU A 67 32.85 -18.37 -4.87
N ILE A 68 32.18 -17.28 -5.21
CA ILE A 68 31.19 -17.21 -6.30
C ILE A 68 31.78 -16.37 -7.42
N ASP A 69 31.84 -16.94 -8.62
CA ASP A 69 32.34 -16.23 -9.80
C ASP A 69 31.25 -15.34 -10.44
N ARG A 70 31.68 -14.37 -11.24
CA ARG A 70 30.81 -13.42 -11.94
C ARG A 70 29.76 -14.12 -12.84
N CYS A 71 30.12 -15.21 -13.50
CA CYS A 71 29.19 -15.94 -14.37
C CYS A 71 28.10 -16.62 -13.53
N SER A 72 28.45 -17.20 -12.37
CA SER A 72 27.47 -17.74 -11.43
C SER A 72 26.52 -16.66 -10.91
N VAL A 73 27.03 -15.49 -10.50
CA VAL A 73 26.18 -14.36 -10.08
C VAL A 73 25.24 -13.92 -11.20
N SER A 74 25.74 -13.81 -12.43
CA SER A 74 24.93 -13.42 -13.60
C SER A 74 23.84 -14.46 -13.91
N ARG A 75 24.15 -15.75 -13.78
CA ARG A 75 23.16 -16.83 -13.95
C ARG A 75 22.09 -16.78 -12.88
N ILE A 76 22.48 -16.57 -11.61
CA ILE A 76 21.52 -16.39 -10.50
C ILE A 76 20.58 -15.22 -10.78
N ALA A 77 21.10 -14.09 -11.28
CA ALA A 77 20.27 -12.95 -11.66
C ALA A 77 19.26 -13.29 -12.77
N LEU A 78 19.69 -14.05 -13.79
CA LEU A 78 18.80 -14.50 -14.87
C LEU A 78 17.76 -15.51 -14.39
N GLU A 79 18.14 -16.43 -13.51
CA GLU A 79 17.21 -17.36 -12.87
C GLU A 79 16.19 -16.61 -12.00
N GLY A 80 16.65 -15.60 -11.23
CA GLY A 80 15.79 -14.72 -10.45
C GLY A 80 14.80 -13.94 -11.32
N LEU A 81 15.21 -13.50 -12.51
CA LEU A 81 14.29 -12.89 -13.48
C LEU A 81 13.23 -13.89 -13.98
N VAL A 82 13.60 -15.14 -14.24
CA VAL A 82 12.64 -16.19 -14.61
C VAL A 82 11.65 -16.43 -13.48
N ALA A 83 12.12 -16.51 -12.23
CA ALA A 83 11.27 -16.66 -11.06
C ALA A 83 10.33 -15.45 -10.88
N ALA A 84 10.82 -14.23 -11.05
CA ALA A 84 10.01 -13.01 -10.99
C ALA A 84 8.93 -12.97 -12.08
N ASN A 85 9.23 -13.45 -13.30
CA ASN A 85 8.24 -13.59 -14.36
C ASN A 85 7.15 -14.61 -13.99
N MET A 86 7.54 -15.77 -13.45
CA MET A 86 6.58 -16.79 -12.98
C MET A 86 5.72 -16.26 -11.85
N GLN A 87 6.32 -15.53 -10.90
CA GLN A 87 5.62 -14.88 -9.80
C GLN A 87 4.63 -13.83 -10.32
N SER A 88 5.06 -12.98 -11.26
CA SER A 88 4.18 -11.97 -11.85
C SER A 88 2.96 -12.61 -12.52
N VAL A 89 3.14 -13.71 -13.26
CA VAL A 89 2.03 -14.46 -13.86
C VAL A 89 1.11 -15.04 -12.78
N TRP A 90 1.68 -15.60 -11.72
CA TRP A 90 0.92 -16.16 -10.61
C TRP A 90 0.12 -15.07 -9.87
N GLU A 91 0.75 -13.94 -9.53
CA GLU A 91 0.11 -12.82 -8.84
C GLU A 91 -1.01 -12.21 -9.69
N VAL A 92 -0.77 -11.96 -10.98
CA VAL A 92 -1.81 -11.47 -11.90
C VAL A 92 -2.99 -12.45 -11.98
N HIS A 93 -2.73 -13.76 -11.94
CA HIS A 93 -3.78 -14.78 -11.99
C HIS A 93 -4.54 -14.94 -10.64
N ASN A 94 -3.95 -14.51 -9.52
CA ASN A 94 -4.57 -14.53 -8.20
C ASN A 94 -5.08 -13.14 -7.74
N ALA A 95 -4.80 -12.10 -8.51
CA ALA A 95 -5.31 -10.76 -8.31
C ALA A 95 -6.83 -10.71 -8.47
N GLU A 96 -7.49 -9.85 -7.70
CA GLU A 96 -8.91 -9.56 -7.93
C GLU A 96 -9.12 -8.75 -9.22
N ALA A 97 -8.21 -7.82 -9.51
CA ALA A 97 -8.09 -7.16 -10.80
C ALA A 97 -6.65 -6.60 -11.00
N VAL A 98 -6.31 -6.16 -12.21
CA VAL A 98 -5.00 -5.55 -12.55
C VAL A 98 -5.20 -4.36 -13.48
N THR A 99 -4.60 -3.20 -13.15
CA THR A 99 -4.52 -2.01 -14.01
C THR A 99 -3.18 -2.02 -14.68
N LEU A 100 -3.15 -1.79 -15.98
CA LEU A 100 -1.93 -1.65 -16.74
C LEU A 100 -1.66 -0.18 -17.06
N SER A 101 -0.40 0.23 -16.93
CA SER A 101 0.09 1.54 -17.34
C SER A 101 1.32 1.37 -18.22
N ASN A 102 1.44 2.22 -19.24
CA ASN A 102 2.53 2.20 -20.20
C ASN A 102 2.98 3.64 -20.48
N ASP A 103 4.29 3.83 -20.58
CA ASP A 103 4.88 5.08 -21.06
C ASP A 103 6.07 4.79 -21.99
N GLY A 104 6.26 5.63 -22.99
CA GLY A 104 7.28 5.48 -24.03
C GLY A 104 8.15 6.72 -24.16
N THR A 105 9.47 6.52 -24.27
CA THR A 105 10.43 7.61 -24.49
C THR A 105 11.50 7.23 -25.50
N THR A 106 12.13 8.22 -26.14
CA THR A 106 13.21 8.01 -27.10
C THR A 106 14.50 8.63 -26.57
N ASN A 107 15.59 7.86 -26.53
CA ASN A 107 16.91 8.37 -26.17
C ASN A 107 17.96 7.86 -27.17
N LYS A 108 18.71 8.78 -27.79
CA LYS A 108 19.74 8.49 -28.83
C LYS A 108 19.23 7.55 -29.94
N HIS A 109 18.06 7.88 -30.52
CA HIS A 109 17.41 7.09 -31.59
C HIS A 109 16.98 5.66 -31.19
N LEU A 110 16.99 5.33 -29.89
CA LEU A 110 16.42 4.10 -29.35
C LEU A 110 15.12 4.43 -28.63
N ASN A 111 14.07 3.66 -28.93
CA ASN A 111 12.79 3.75 -28.24
C ASN A 111 12.80 2.83 -27.02
N TYR A 112 12.38 3.36 -25.89
CA TYR A 112 12.22 2.65 -24.62
C TYR A 112 10.75 2.67 -24.25
N GLU A 113 10.23 1.52 -23.85
CA GLU A 113 8.85 1.39 -23.38
C GLU A 113 8.88 0.83 -21.96
N SER A 114 8.25 1.55 -21.05
CA SER A 114 7.99 1.11 -19.69
C SER A 114 6.59 0.46 -19.64
N ARG A 115 6.48 -0.66 -18.93
CA ARG A 115 5.24 -1.41 -18.73
C ARG A 115 5.09 -1.65 -17.24
N HIS A 116 3.99 -1.18 -16.67
CA HIS A 116 3.69 -1.29 -15.24
C HIS A 116 2.33 -1.99 -15.09
N GLY A 117 2.26 -2.96 -14.18
CA GLY A 117 1.00 -3.57 -13.74
C GLY A 117 0.79 -3.27 -12.27
N LEU A 118 -0.37 -2.73 -11.91
CA LEU A 118 -0.82 -2.53 -10.53
C LEU A 118 -1.95 -3.52 -10.23
N MET A 119 -1.82 -4.30 -9.16
CA MET A 119 -2.90 -5.18 -8.70
C MET A 119 -4.01 -4.32 -8.04
N ILE A 120 -5.23 -4.40 -8.57
CA ILE A 120 -6.43 -3.63 -8.17
C ILE A 120 -7.30 -4.49 -7.24
N CYS A 121 -7.95 -3.87 -6.26
CA CYS A 121 -9.10 -4.43 -5.54
C CYS A 121 -10.38 -4.09 -6.33
N PHE A 122 -11.15 -5.10 -6.72
CA PHE A 122 -12.34 -4.93 -7.56
C PHE A 122 -13.57 -4.71 -6.69
N PHE A 123 -14.30 -3.61 -6.94
CA PHE A 123 -15.45 -3.22 -6.12
C PHE A 123 -16.79 -3.81 -6.65
N GLY A 124 -16.73 -4.81 -7.53
CA GLY A 124 -17.90 -5.44 -8.13
C GLY A 124 -18.37 -4.83 -9.47
N ILE A 125 -19.32 -5.51 -10.12
CA ILE A 125 -20.11 -4.97 -11.24
C ILE A 125 -21.55 -4.89 -10.74
N THR A 126 -22.13 -3.70 -10.78
CA THR A 126 -23.52 -3.44 -10.40
C THR A 126 -24.30 -2.87 -11.58
N GLN A 127 -25.60 -3.17 -11.65
CA GLN A 127 -26.48 -2.58 -12.66
C GLN A 127 -26.89 -1.18 -12.21
N ALA A 128 -26.53 -0.17 -12.98
CA ALA A 128 -27.03 1.19 -12.79
C ALA A 128 -28.35 1.40 -13.57
N ALA A 129 -29.28 2.17 -13.00
CA ALA A 129 -30.53 2.51 -13.67
C ALA A 129 -30.33 3.39 -14.91
N ASN A 130 -29.27 4.22 -14.91
CA ASN A 130 -28.86 5.05 -16.03
C ASN A 130 -27.35 5.39 -15.95
N HIS A 131 -26.82 6.09 -16.95
CA HIS A 131 -25.41 6.50 -17.04
C HIS A 131 -25.15 7.91 -16.48
N GLN A 132 -26.09 8.50 -15.75
CA GLN A 132 -25.91 9.84 -15.19
C GLN A 132 -24.95 9.81 -14.01
N SER A 133 -24.17 10.88 -13.86
CA SER A 133 -23.12 10.95 -12.85
C SER A 133 -23.64 10.87 -11.41
N ASP A 134 -24.85 11.36 -11.12
CA ASP A 134 -25.44 11.25 -9.77
C ASP A 134 -25.75 9.79 -9.43
N THR A 135 -26.40 9.08 -10.35
CA THR A 135 -26.68 7.63 -10.21
C THR A 135 -25.39 6.82 -10.05
N GLN A 136 -24.33 7.20 -10.77
CA GLN A 136 -23.02 6.55 -10.64
C GLN A 136 -22.36 6.84 -9.29
N LEU A 137 -22.47 8.07 -8.79
CA LEU A 137 -21.93 8.42 -7.47
C LEU A 137 -22.67 7.64 -6.37
N GLN A 138 -23.99 7.56 -6.43
CA GLN A 138 -24.77 6.78 -5.47
C GLN A 138 -24.37 5.30 -5.51
N GLY A 139 -24.17 4.74 -6.71
CA GLY A 139 -23.68 3.37 -6.84
C GLY A 139 -22.32 3.12 -6.17
N TRP A 140 -21.43 4.11 -6.17
CA TRP A 140 -20.17 4.03 -5.40
C TRP A 140 -20.40 4.07 -3.89
N VAL A 141 -21.28 4.96 -3.43
CA VAL A 141 -21.65 5.07 -2.01
C VAL A 141 -22.24 3.76 -1.50
N ASP A 142 -23.24 3.23 -2.21
CA ASP A 142 -23.95 2.01 -1.83
C ASP A 142 -22.98 0.81 -1.75
N ALA A 143 -22.13 0.63 -2.76
CA ALA A 143 -21.19 -0.48 -2.80
C ALA A 143 -20.17 -0.42 -1.64
N VAL A 144 -19.61 0.76 -1.38
CA VAL A 144 -18.64 0.96 -0.30
C VAL A 144 -19.30 0.76 1.05
N GLN A 145 -20.51 1.28 1.25
CA GLN A 145 -21.24 1.11 2.49
C GLN A 145 -21.56 -0.37 2.74
N GLU A 146 -22.05 -1.10 1.74
CA GLU A 146 -22.31 -2.54 1.85
C GLU A 146 -21.04 -3.34 2.25
N MET A 147 -19.90 -3.01 1.66
CA MET A 147 -18.61 -3.62 2.02
C MET A 147 -18.22 -3.34 3.48
N HIS A 148 -18.40 -2.11 3.96
CA HIS A 148 -18.10 -1.75 5.33
C HIS A 148 -19.09 -2.36 6.32
N ASP A 149 -20.38 -2.42 5.99
CA ASP A 149 -21.39 -3.07 6.81
C ASP A 149 -21.11 -4.56 6.96
N THR A 150 -20.72 -5.23 5.86
CA THR A 150 -20.29 -6.62 5.86
C THR A 150 -19.05 -6.82 6.74
N TYR A 151 -18.04 -5.96 6.60
CA TYR A 151 -16.83 -6.00 7.41
C TYR A 151 -17.15 -5.78 8.90
N ASN A 152 -17.85 -4.70 9.24
CA ASN A 152 -18.19 -4.31 10.62
C ASN A 152 -19.10 -5.35 11.30
N GLY A 153 -19.96 -6.03 10.52
CA GLY A 153 -20.81 -7.12 11.00
C GLY A 153 -20.07 -8.44 11.26
N SER A 154 -18.87 -8.62 10.68
CA SER A 154 -18.12 -9.87 10.77
C SER A 154 -17.53 -10.15 12.17
N PRO A 155 -17.52 -11.42 12.62
CA PRO A 155 -16.88 -11.79 13.89
C PRO A 155 -15.37 -11.48 13.90
N GLY A 156 -14.85 -11.08 15.06
CA GLY A 156 -13.43 -10.74 15.22
C GLY A 156 -13.16 -9.26 15.01
N LEU A 157 -12.26 -8.93 14.07
CA LEU A 157 -11.74 -7.56 13.90
C LEU A 157 -12.84 -6.55 13.58
N GLY A 158 -13.79 -6.90 12.70
CA GLY A 158 -14.91 -6.03 12.32
C GLY A 158 -15.73 -5.51 13.49
N LYS A 159 -16.21 -6.41 14.37
CA LYS A 159 -16.94 -6.01 15.58
C LYS A 159 -16.08 -5.28 16.63
N SER A 160 -14.80 -5.65 16.76
CA SER A 160 -13.92 -5.06 17.77
C SER A 160 -13.40 -3.67 17.39
N LYS A 161 -13.32 -3.39 16.09
CA LYS A 161 -12.79 -2.16 15.53
C LYS A 161 -13.53 -1.84 14.23
N PRO A 162 -14.79 -1.37 14.33
CA PRO A 162 -15.54 -0.98 13.15
C PRO A 162 -14.91 0.25 12.50
N TRP A 163 -15.08 0.36 11.19
CA TRP A 163 -14.66 1.52 10.41
C TRP A 163 -15.88 2.25 9.86
N ASP A 164 -15.86 3.58 9.94
CA ASP A 164 -16.82 4.42 9.24
C ASP A 164 -16.53 4.37 7.73
N TRP A 165 -17.55 4.03 6.95
CA TRP A 165 -17.45 3.87 5.51
C TRP A 165 -17.14 5.19 4.80
N ARG A 166 -17.50 6.35 5.38
CA ARG A 166 -17.23 7.69 4.80
C ARG A 166 -15.74 7.94 4.65
N VAL A 167 -14.90 7.30 5.48
CA VAL A 167 -13.43 7.34 5.40
C VAL A 167 -12.92 6.86 4.03
N PHE A 168 -13.68 6.03 3.32
CA PHE A 168 -13.34 5.62 1.95
C PHE A 168 -13.05 6.80 1.03
N THR A 169 -13.87 7.85 1.08
CA THR A 169 -13.69 9.04 0.24
C THR A 169 -12.35 9.73 0.49
N GLN A 170 -11.82 9.67 1.72
CA GLN A 170 -10.50 10.20 2.08
C GLN A 170 -9.37 9.39 1.45
N MET A 171 -9.57 8.07 1.29
CA MET A 171 -8.61 7.15 0.65
C MET A 171 -8.52 7.36 -0.86
N VAL A 172 -9.61 7.77 -1.52
CA VAL A 172 -9.61 8.04 -2.96
C VAL A 172 -8.72 9.25 -3.27
N LYS A 173 -7.62 9.03 -4.02
CA LYS A 173 -6.66 10.06 -4.43
C LYS A 173 -6.79 10.50 -5.89
N GLY A 174 -7.48 9.71 -6.70
CA GLY A 174 -7.70 10.01 -8.11
C GLY A 174 -8.69 9.04 -8.72
N ILE A 175 -9.35 9.49 -9.79
CA ILE A 175 -10.29 8.71 -10.58
C ILE A 175 -9.78 8.74 -12.03
N SER A 176 -9.54 7.57 -12.60
CA SER A 176 -9.12 7.42 -14.00
C SER A 176 -10.31 6.97 -14.83
N THR A 177 -10.94 7.91 -15.53
CA THR A 177 -12.11 7.66 -16.39
C THR A 177 -11.85 8.12 -17.81
N ASN A 178 -12.75 7.76 -18.73
CA ASN A 178 -12.72 8.30 -20.09
C ASN A 178 -13.04 9.82 -20.11
N HIS A 179 -12.95 10.43 -21.29
CA HIS A 179 -13.14 11.88 -21.46
C HIS A 179 -14.62 12.34 -21.53
N ALA A 180 -15.59 11.46 -21.26
CA ALA A 180 -17.01 11.78 -21.39
C ALA A 180 -17.47 12.83 -20.35
N HIS A 181 -18.54 13.57 -20.68
CA HIS A 181 -18.97 14.73 -19.90
C HIS A 181 -19.56 14.32 -18.53
N ASP A 182 -20.36 13.26 -18.51
CA ASP A 182 -20.85 12.58 -17.30
C ASP A 182 -19.70 12.14 -16.39
N GLN A 183 -18.62 11.58 -16.94
CA GLN A 183 -17.45 11.16 -16.15
C GLN A 183 -16.68 12.36 -15.54
N LYS A 184 -16.56 13.46 -16.29
CA LYS A 184 -16.00 14.71 -15.75
C LYS A 184 -16.90 15.32 -14.67
N ARG A 185 -18.22 15.20 -14.80
CA ARG A 185 -19.17 15.64 -13.77
C ARG A 185 -19.07 14.75 -12.53
N LEU A 186 -19.00 13.43 -12.70
CA LEU A 186 -18.81 12.47 -11.60
C LEU A 186 -17.55 12.80 -10.79
N PHE A 187 -16.43 13.12 -11.46
CA PHE A 187 -15.21 13.55 -10.77
C PHE A 187 -15.44 14.76 -9.85
N ARG A 188 -16.23 15.75 -10.29
CA ARG A 188 -16.56 16.93 -9.47
C ARG A 188 -17.47 16.56 -8.31
N LEU A 189 -18.56 15.84 -8.58
CA LEU A 189 -19.51 15.41 -7.54
C LEU A 189 -18.83 14.56 -6.47
N PHE A 190 -17.90 13.68 -6.85
CA PHE A 190 -17.12 12.88 -5.90
C PHE A 190 -16.18 13.77 -5.07
N GLY A 191 -15.61 14.82 -5.66
CA GLY A 191 -14.82 15.83 -4.95
C GLY A 191 -15.64 16.61 -3.92
N ASP A 192 -16.86 17.00 -4.29
CA ASP A 192 -17.79 17.68 -3.38
C ASP A 192 -18.19 16.73 -2.24
N LEU A 193 -18.53 15.47 -2.55
CA LEU A 193 -18.84 14.44 -1.56
C LEU A 193 -17.70 14.23 -0.56
N LYS A 194 -16.46 14.13 -1.07
CA LYS A 194 -15.25 14.00 -0.24
C LYS A 194 -15.12 15.18 0.73
N THR A 195 -15.34 16.40 0.23
CA THR A 195 -15.25 17.62 1.04
C THR A 195 -16.31 17.61 2.13
N ASN A 196 -17.55 17.23 1.80
CA ASN A 196 -18.66 17.17 2.75
C ASN A 196 -18.39 16.14 3.86
N TYR A 197 -18.02 14.91 3.49
CA TYR A 197 -17.73 13.87 4.49
C TYR A 197 -16.50 14.18 5.33
N GLU A 198 -15.49 14.84 4.78
CA GLU A 198 -14.36 15.32 5.57
C GLU A 198 -14.81 16.38 6.60
N ALA A 199 -15.66 17.33 6.19
CA ALA A 199 -16.23 18.31 7.10
C ALA A 199 -17.09 17.67 8.20
N GLU A 200 -17.96 16.71 7.85
CA GLU A 200 -18.78 15.95 8.81
C GLU A 200 -17.92 15.20 9.83
N LEU A 201 -16.96 14.40 9.36
CA LEU A 201 -16.09 13.61 10.23
C LEU A 201 -15.24 14.50 11.16
N LEU A 202 -14.76 15.64 10.65
CA LEU A 202 -14.04 16.63 11.48
C LEU A 202 -14.97 17.32 12.48
N GLY A 203 -16.21 17.62 12.08
CA GLY A 203 -17.24 18.19 12.96
C GLY A 203 -17.57 17.24 14.11
N GLU A 204 -17.90 15.99 13.80
CA GLU A 204 -18.17 14.92 14.78
C GLU A 204 -16.99 14.73 15.74
N ALA A 205 -15.76 14.68 15.20
CA ALA A 205 -14.54 14.60 16.02
C ALA A 205 -14.38 15.83 16.95
N SER A 206 -14.83 17.02 16.51
CA SER A 206 -14.79 18.23 17.33
C SER A 206 -15.81 18.18 18.47
N PHE A 207 -17.02 17.64 18.23
CA PHE A 207 -18.03 17.42 19.27
C PHE A 207 -17.63 16.37 20.31
N GLN A 208 -16.82 15.39 19.92
CA GLN A 208 -16.29 14.38 20.83
C GLN A 208 -15.11 14.88 21.66
N SER A 209 -14.54 16.04 21.32
CA SER A 209 -13.39 16.65 21.99
C SER A 209 -13.87 17.66 23.05
N PRO A 210 -13.70 17.38 24.36
CA PRO A 210 -14.15 18.28 25.43
C PRO A 210 -13.60 19.71 25.31
N ASP A 211 -12.35 19.82 24.84
CA ASP A 211 -11.63 21.09 24.71
C ASP A 211 -12.15 22.00 23.60
N ARG A 212 -13.05 21.49 22.72
CA ARG A 212 -13.55 22.21 21.55
C ARG A 212 -15.04 22.55 21.65
N LEU A 213 -15.75 22.08 22.67
CA LEU A 213 -17.19 22.33 22.81
C LEU A 213 -17.50 23.83 23.01
N GLU A 214 -16.66 24.54 23.77
CA GLU A 214 -16.86 25.98 24.04
C GLU A 214 -16.84 26.82 22.76
N ASP A 215 -16.04 26.43 21.77
CA ASP A 215 -15.97 27.11 20.46
C ASP A 215 -17.16 26.76 19.55
N VAL A 216 -17.79 25.60 19.76
CA VAL A 216 -18.84 25.06 18.89
C VAL A 216 -20.24 25.55 19.32
N TYR A 217 -20.47 25.75 20.63
CA TYR A 217 -21.77 26.21 21.14
C TYR A 217 -22.27 27.53 20.52
N PRO A 218 -21.44 28.59 20.34
CA PRO A 218 -21.89 29.83 19.73
C PRO A 218 -22.33 29.65 18.27
N ILE A 219 -21.60 28.82 17.52
CA ILE A 219 -21.90 28.53 16.11
C ILE A 219 -23.25 27.81 16.00
N LEU A 220 -23.48 26.82 16.86
CA LEU A 220 -24.76 26.11 16.94
C LEU A 220 -25.91 27.04 17.32
N ALA A 221 -25.71 27.92 18.31
CA ALA A 221 -26.75 28.84 18.74
C ALA A 221 -27.15 29.83 17.63
N GLU A 222 -26.17 30.32 16.86
CA GLU A 222 -26.41 31.17 15.68
C GLU A 222 -27.17 30.42 14.59
N GLU A 223 -26.76 29.19 14.29
CA GLU A 223 -27.38 28.34 13.27
C GLU A 223 -28.83 27.96 13.64
N VAL A 224 -29.07 27.55 14.89
CA VAL A 224 -30.42 27.25 15.41
C VAL A 224 -31.32 28.46 15.27
N LYS A 225 -30.82 29.66 15.62
CA LYS A 225 -31.59 30.89 15.48
C LYS A 225 -31.95 31.15 14.01
N ARG A 226 -31.01 30.93 13.09
CA ARG A 226 -31.28 31.08 11.65
C ARG A 226 -32.32 30.08 11.15
N CYS A 227 -32.25 28.82 11.57
CA CYS A 227 -33.24 27.81 11.21
C CYS A 227 -34.65 28.17 11.72
N ILE A 228 -34.77 28.71 12.94
CA ILE A 228 -36.05 29.19 13.49
C ILE A 228 -36.59 30.35 12.64
N GLU A 229 -35.73 31.30 12.25
CA GLU A 229 -36.12 32.42 11.38
C GLU A 229 -36.58 31.93 9.99
N ASP A 230 -35.84 31.00 9.38
CA ASP A 230 -36.16 30.43 8.06
C ASP A 230 -37.48 29.63 8.06
N ALA A 231 -37.84 29.01 9.19
CA ALA A 231 -39.11 28.31 9.37
C ALA A 231 -40.31 29.26 9.54
N GLY A 232 -40.09 30.58 9.56
CA GLY A 232 -41.15 31.59 9.73
C GLY A 232 -41.25 32.15 11.15
N GLY A 233 -40.30 31.84 12.03
CA GLY A 233 -40.24 32.30 13.41
C GLY A 233 -40.56 31.21 14.44
N GLU A 234 -40.49 31.59 15.72
CA GLU A 234 -40.56 30.66 16.85
C GLU A 234 -41.90 29.92 16.95
N GLU A 235 -43.03 30.56 16.62
CA GLU A 235 -44.35 29.92 16.64
C GLU A 235 -44.51 28.83 15.56
N GLU A 236 -44.00 29.07 14.35
CA GLU A 236 -44.08 28.08 13.26
C GLU A 236 -43.08 26.94 13.48
N TRP A 237 -41.89 27.24 14.00
CA TRP A 237 -40.91 26.23 14.39
C TRP A 237 -41.45 25.25 15.46
N GLU A 238 -42.11 25.76 16.49
CA GLU A 238 -42.74 24.93 17.54
C GLU A 238 -43.99 24.19 17.04
N ALA A 239 -44.60 24.64 15.94
CA ALA A 239 -45.73 23.97 15.30
C ALA A 239 -45.29 22.85 14.34
N LEU A 240 -44.00 22.73 14.03
CA LEU A 240 -43.46 21.63 13.21
C LEU A 240 -43.65 20.30 13.94
N THR A 241 -44.29 19.35 13.26
CA THR A 241 -44.35 17.96 13.73
C THR A 241 -43.02 17.26 13.47
N ALA A 242 -42.63 16.32 14.34
CA ALA A 242 -41.35 15.60 14.29
C ALA A 242 -41.11 14.70 13.05
N GLU A 243 -41.93 14.83 12.00
CA GLU A 243 -41.90 14.01 10.78
C GLU A 243 -41.40 14.76 9.52
N GLU A 244 -40.83 15.96 9.67
CA GLU A 244 -40.05 16.63 8.60
C GLU A 244 -38.57 16.72 8.98
#